data_AF-A0A645H050-F1
#
_entry.id   AF-A0A645H050-F1
#
_cell.length_a   1.000
_cell.length_b   1.000
_cell.length_c   1.000
_cell.angle_alpha   90.00
_cell.angle_beta   90.00
_cell.angle_gamma   90.00
#
_symmetry.space_group_name_H-M   'P 1'
#
loop_
_entity.id
_entity.type
_entity.pdbx_description
1 polymer ?
#
loop_
_entity_poly.entity_id
_entity_poly.type
_entity_poly.pdbx_seq_one_letter_code
_entity_poly.pdbx_strand_id
1 'polypeptide(L)'
;MLKLIRNDLRQSIDSNASAQVRVPATPQEWLAPLRRRFNDLFEALGVRCDWQFPQSWSQPPNALQYLALTRLIEEALTNVIKHSQARHVRLSLVQPQVQELLLEIEDDGVGFDVQAVDASGLGLGMRSMAVRIARVGGLLGIESSPGRTALTAKVVLGAEN
;
A
#
# COMPACT_ATOMS: atom_id res chain seq x y z
N MET A 1 12.93 17.86 -13.28
CA MET A 1 12.66 17.48 -11.88
C MET A 1 11.89 16.15 -11.73
N LEU A 2 11.19 15.65 -12.76
CA LEU A 2 10.46 14.35 -12.74
C LEU A 2 11.27 13.12 -13.20
N LYS A 3 12.59 13.25 -13.43
CA LYS A 3 13.46 12.14 -13.88
C LYS A 3 14.30 11.50 -12.75
N LEU A 4 14.38 12.11 -11.58
CA LEU A 4 15.21 11.59 -10.47
C LEU A 4 14.52 10.52 -9.61
N ILE A 5 13.18 10.46 -9.58
CA ILE A 5 12.45 9.55 -8.69
C ILE A 5 12.32 8.13 -9.27
N ARG A 6 12.52 7.96 -10.58
CA ARG A 6 12.33 6.67 -11.26
C ARG A 6 13.58 5.75 -11.20
N ASN A 7 14.75 6.27 -10.82
CA ASN A 7 16.00 5.51 -10.85
C ASN A 7 16.37 4.83 -9.52
N ASP A 8 16.02 5.39 -8.35
CA ASP A 8 16.43 4.80 -7.07
C ASP A 8 15.81 3.41 -6.81
N LEU A 9 14.62 3.15 -7.36
CA LEU A 9 13.96 1.85 -7.25
C LEU A 9 14.44 0.81 -8.27
N ARG A 10 15.12 1.23 -9.35
CA ARG A 10 15.74 0.27 -10.30
C ARG A 10 17.16 -0.11 -9.88
N GLN A 11 17.92 0.81 -9.29
CA GLN A 11 19.31 0.51 -8.90
C GLN A 11 19.45 -0.28 -7.59
N SER A 12 18.44 -0.29 -6.71
CA SER A 12 18.50 -1.11 -5.48
C SER A 12 17.97 -2.53 -5.62
N ILE A 13 17.43 -2.92 -6.78
CA ILE A 13 16.83 -4.26 -6.98
C ILE A 13 17.81 -5.25 -7.63
N ASP A 14 18.81 -4.77 -8.40
CA ASP A 14 19.71 -5.67 -9.12
C ASP A 14 21.03 -5.98 -8.39
N SER A 15 21.26 -5.47 -7.17
CA SER A 15 22.52 -5.68 -6.42
C SER A 15 22.40 -6.50 -5.14
N ASN A 16 21.23 -7.07 -4.81
CA ASN A 16 21.07 -7.82 -3.56
C ASN A 16 20.25 -9.12 -3.71
N ALA A 17 20.63 -9.95 -4.68
CA ALA A 17 20.14 -11.33 -4.83
C ALA A 17 20.49 -12.28 -3.64
N SER A 18 20.96 -11.75 -2.51
CA SER A 18 21.29 -12.50 -1.29
C SER A 18 20.98 -11.77 0.02
N ALA A 19 20.35 -10.59 0.00
CA ALA A 19 19.87 -9.98 1.23
C ALA A 19 18.53 -10.63 1.61
N GLN A 20 18.54 -11.55 2.57
CA GLN A 20 17.31 -12.04 3.20
C GLN A 20 16.47 -10.84 3.62
N VAL A 21 15.29 -10.70 3.01
CA VAL A 21 14.34 -9.64 3.37
C VAL A 21 13.95 -9.87 4.82
N ARG A 22 14.42 -8.98 5.70
CA ARG A 22 14.07 -9.02 7.12
C ARG A 22 12.70 -8.39 7.30
N VAL A 23 11.72 -9.21 7.72
CA VAL A 23 10.41 -8.70 8.14
C VAL A 23 10.59 -7.93 9.47
N PRO A 24 10.09 -6.70 9.57
CA PRO A 24 10.14 -5.92 10.81
C PRO A 24 9.42 -6.62 11.97
N ALA A 25 9.93 -6.46 13.19
CA ALA A 25 9.41 -7.17 14.35
C ALA A 25 8.03 -6.67 14.79
N THR A 26 7.66 -5.44 14.39
CA THR A 26 6.37 -4.84 14.70
C THR A 26 5.78 -4.08 13.50
N PRO A 27 4.45 -3.85 13.48
CA PRO A 27 3.81 -2.97 12.50
C PRO A 27 4.38 -1.55 12.54
N GLN A 28 4.74 -1.07 13.74
CA GLN A 28 5.32 0.24 13.93
C GLN A 28 6.69 0.37 13.24
N GLU A 29 7.56 -0.62 13.39
CA GLU A 29 8.85 -0.65 12.69
C GLU A 29 8.68 -0.71 11.17
N TRP A 30 7.70 -1.50 10.69
CA TRP A 30 7.39 -1.59 9.27
C TRP A 30 6.91 -0.25 8.71
N LEU A 31 5.92 0.37 9.33
CA LEU A 31 5.26 1.54 8.78
C LEU A 31 6.02 2.84 9.05
N ALA A 32 6.94 2.87 10.02
CA ALA A 32 7.72 4.08 10.34
C ALA A 32 8.43 4.74 9.14
N PRO A 33 9.19 4.03 8.28
CA PRO A 33 9.83 4.65 7.12
C PRO A 33 8.82 5.17 6.08
N LEU A 34 7.75 4.41 5.83
CA LEU A 34 6.67 4.81 4.91
C LEU A 34 5.95 6.06 5.43
N ARG A 35 5.57 6.05 6.71
CA ARG A 35 4.90 7.16 7.39
C ARG A 35 5.73 8.42 7.34
N ARG A 36 7.03 8.35 7.64
CA ARG A 36 7.92 9.51 7.55
C ARG A 36 7.89 10.11 6.14
N ARG A 37 8.21 9.28 5.14
CA ARG A 37 8.29 9.71 3.73
C ARG A 37 6.98 10.31 3.23
N PHE A 38 5.84 9.66 3.48
CA PHE A 38 4.56 10.10 2.96
C PHE A 38 3.97 11.26 3.74
N ASN A 39 4.22 11.37 5.06
CA ASN A 39 3.81 12.56 5.81
C ASN A 39 4.50 13.82 5.29
N ASP A 40 5.81 13.76 5.01
CA ASP A 40 6.54 14.91 4.45
C ASP A 40 5.94 15.36 3.10
N LEU A 41 5.57 14.38 2.25
CA LEU A 41 4.93 14.66 0.95
C LEU A 41 3.50 15.20 1.10
N PHE A 42 2.72 14.64 2.01
CA PHE A 42 1.35 15.08 2.25
C PHE A 42 1.30 16.46 2.91
N GLU A 43 2.20 16.75 3.84
CA GLU A 43 2.33 18.07 4.46
C GLU A 43 2.63 19.16 3.42
N ALA A 44 3.57 18.89 2.50
CA ALA A 44 3.88 19.81 1.39
C ALA A 44 2.68 20.06 0.45
N LEU A 45 1.71 19.15 0.42
CA LEU A 45 0.50 19.23 -0.39
C LEU A 45 -0.73 19.71 0.41
N GLY A 46 -0.60 19.96 1.71
CA GLY A 46 -1.71 20.35 2.59
C GLY A 46 -2.72 19.22 2.83
N VAL A 47 -2.28 17.96 2.71
CA VAL A 47 -3.09 16.76 2.94
C VAL A 47 -2.80 16.21 4.33
N ARG A 48 -3.85 15.92 5.10
CA ARG A 48 -3.72 15.23 6.38
C ARG A 48 -3.67 13.72 6.16
N CYS A 49 -2.71 13.03 6.79
CA CYS A 49 -2.61 11.58 6.73
C CYS A 49 -2.66 10.96 8.13
N ASP A 50 -3.72 10.19 8.41
CA ASP A 50 -3.90 9.47 9.65
C ASP A 50 -3.46 8.01 9.49
N TRP A 51 -2.65 7.51 10.44
CA TRP A 51 -2.12 6.15 10.42
C TRP A 51 -2.60 5.38 11.65
N GLN A 52 -3.25 4.25 11.44
CA GLN A 52 -3.78 3.38 12.48
C GLN A 52 -3.23 1.96 12.30
N PHE A 53 -2.57 1.44 13.32
CA PHE A 53 -1.98 0.09 13.30
C PHE A 53 -1.74 -0.42 14.73
N PRO A 54 -1.73 -1.74 14.96
CA PRO A 54 -1.44 -2.30 16.28
C PRO A 54 0.04 -2.09 16.66
N GLN A 55 0.34 -2.11 17.96
CA GLN A 55 1.71 -1.97 18.46
C GLN A 55 2.57 -3.22 18.19
N SER A 56 1.95 -4.39 18.09
CA SER A 56 2.62 -5.68 17.89
C SER A 56 1.85 -6.55 16.90
N TRP A 57 2.53 -7.52 16.31
CA TRP A 57 1.90 -8.57 15.52
C TRP A 57 1.24 -9.61 16.44
N SER A 58 0.00 -9.98 16.15
CA SER A 58 -0.55 -11.27 16.59
C SER A 58 0.13 -12.41 15.83
N GLN A 59 0.39 -12.19 14.55
CA GLN A 59 1.21 -13.02 13.68
C GLN A 59 1.88 -12.13 12.63
N PRO A 60 3.20 -12.24 12.38
CA PRO A 60 3.86 -11.42 11.38
C PRO A 60 3.60 -11.96 9.97
N PRO A 61 3.61 -11.10 8.93
CA PRO A 61 3.64 -11.56 7.54
C PRO A 61 4.94 -12.29 7.23
N ASN A 62 4.90 -13.23 6.28
CA ASN A 62 6.13 -13.75 5.70
C ASN A 62 6.81 -12.69 4.79
N ALA A 63 8.03 -12.95 4.33
CA ALA A 63 8.80 -11.99 3.53
C ALA A 63 8.09 -11.57 2.23
N LEU A 64 7.40 -12.49 1.56
CA LEU A 64 6.67 -12.19 0.33
C LEU A 64 5.45 -11.31 0.60
N GLN A 65 4.69 -11.62 1.64
CA GLN A 65 3.54 -10.85 2.10
C GLN A 65 3.96 -9.43 2.50
N TYR A 66 5.04 -9.30 3.28
CA TYR A 66 5.62 -8.02 3.65
C TYR A 66 5.98 -7.15 2.44
N LEU A 67 6.69 -7.71 1.45
CA LEU A 67 7.06 -6.98 0.23
C LEU A 67 5.84 -6.61 -0.61
N ALA A 68 4.88 -7.53 -0.73
CA ALA A 68 3.66 -7.32 -1.51
C ALA A 68 2.84 -6.16 -0.95
N LEU A 69 2.62 -6.17 0.36
CA LEU A 69 1.86 -5.13 1.07
C LEU A 69 2.62 -3.80 1.12
N THR A 70 3.95 -3.82 1.28
CA THR A 70 4.76 -2.59 1.24
C THR A 70 4.58 -1.87 -0.09
N ARG A 71 4.71 -2.59 -1.21
CA ARG A 71 4.52 -1.98 -2.54
C ARG A 71 3.07 -1.60 -2.81
N LEU A 72 2.10 -2.28 -2.20
CA LEU A 72 0.69 -1.90 -2.28
C LEU A 72 0.47 -0.53 -1.63
N ILE A 73 0.99 -0.34 -0.40
CA ILE A 73 0.92 0.93 0.33
C ILE A 73 1.57 2.05 -0.48
N GLU A 74 2.79 1.83 -0.99
CA GLU A 74 3.50 2.85 -1.77
C GLU A 74 2.74 3.26 -3.03
N GLU A 75 2.21 2.30 -3.78
CA GLU A 75 1.46 2.58 -5.01
C GLU A 75 0.15 3.30 -4.70
N ALA A 76 -0.59 2.85 -3.68
CA ALA A 76 -1.84 3.49 -3.26
C ALA A 76 -1.64 4.94 -2.83
N LEU A 77 -0.70 5.21 -1.93
CA LEU A 77 -0.41 6.58 -1.48
C LEU A 77 0.17 7.45 -2.60
N THR A 78 0.92 6.86 -3.55
CA THR A 78 1.37 7.56 -4.76
C THR A 78 0.19 7.94 -5.66
N ASN A 79 -0.81 7.07 -5.79
CA ASN A 79 -2.03 7.37 -6.56
C ASN A 79 -2.83 8.50 -5.91
N VAL A 80 -2.92 8.53 -4.58
CA VAL A 80 -3.52 9.66 -3.85
C VAL A 80 -2.83 10.97 -4.23
N ILE A 81 -1.51 11.03 -4.13
CA ILE A 81 -0.71 12.23 -4.43
C ILE A 81 -0.93 12.70 -5.89
N LYS A 82 -1.00 11.77 -6.83
CA LYS A 82 -1.09 12.10 -8.26
C LYS A 82 -2.50 12.42 -8.74
N HIS A 83 -3.52 11.83 -8.12
CA HIS A 83 -4.85 11.74 -8.74
C HIS A 83 -6.00 12.17 -7.82
N SER A 84 -5.90 12.05 -6.50
CA SER A 84 -7.08 12.17 -5.64
C SER A 84 -7.57 13.61 -5.43
N GLN A 85 -6.67 14.60 -5.37
CA GLN A 85 -6.97 15.94 -4.80
C GLN A 85 -7.62 15.87 -3.40
N ALA A 86 -7.37 14.78 -2.65
CA ALA A 86 -7.88 14.58 -1.30
C ALA A 86 -7.29 15.58 -0.31
N ARG A 87 -8.03 15.84 0.76
CA ARG A 87 -7.57 16.59 1.94
C ARG A 87 -7.24 15.67 3.10
N HIS A 88 -7.83 14.48 3.12
CA HIS A 88 -7.63 13.47 4.15
C HIS A 88 -7.33 12.12 3.53
N VAL A 89 -6.38 11.44 4.13
CA VAL A 89 -6.00 10.07 3.82
C VAL A 89 -5.94 9.30 5.13
N ARG A 90 -6.50 8.11 5.17
CA ARG A 90 -6.38 7.19 6.29
C ARG A 90 -5.72 5.91 5.81
N LEU A 91 -4.67 5.49 6.50
CA LEU A 91 -4.15 4.13 6.40
C LEU A 91 -4.48 3.39 7.68
N SER A 92 -5.18 2.27 7.58
CA SER A 92 -5.51 1.38 8.67
C SER A 92 -4.93 0.00 8.41
N LEU A 93 -4.26 -0.57 9.41
CA LEU A 93 -3.79 -1.94 9.41
C LEU A 93 -4.33 -2.64 10.65
N VAL A 94 -5.11 -3.69 10.49
CA VAL A 94 -5.69 -4.43 11.61
C VAL A 94 -5.58 -5.94 11.41
N GLN A 95 -5.53 -6.69 12.51
CA GLN A 95 -5.59 -8.15 12.51
C GLN A 95 -6.91 -8.61 13.13
N PRO A 96 -8.00 -8.69 12.33
CA PRO A 96 -9.31 -9.08 12.86
C PRO A 96 -9.28 -10.51 13.42
N GLN A 97 -8.36 -11.34 12.94
CA GLN A 97 -8.02 -12.66 13.46
C GLN A 97 -6.50 -12.82 13.49
N VAL A 98 -5.97 -13.77 14.26
CA VAL A 98 -4.51 -13.98 14.41
C VAL A 98 -3.81 -14.14 13.06
N GLN A 99 -4.38 -14.95 12.17
CA GLN A 99 -3.85 -15.26 10.84
C GLN A 99 -4.39 -14.35 9.74
N GLU A 100 -5.10 -13.27 10.05
CA GLU A 100 -5.67 -12.39 9.04
C GLU A 100 -5.10 -10.99 9.19
N LEU A 101 -4.66 -10.41 8.07
CA LEU A 101 -4.26 -9.01 7.98
C LEU A 101 -5.19 -8.28 7.03
N LEU A 102 -5.76 -7.19 7.51
CA LEU A 102 -6.57 -6.27 6.75
C LEU A 102 -5.84 -4.92 6.68
N LEU A 103 -5.46 -4.53 5.47
CA LEU A 103 -4.95 -3.19 5.15
C LEU A 103 -6.06 -2.42 4.44
N GLU A 104 -6.34 -1.22 4.90
CA GLU A 104 -7.26 -0.28 4.26
C GLU A 104 -6.56 1.06 4.05
N ILE A 105 -6.71 1.62 2.85
CA ILE A 105 -6.27 2.98 2.51
C ILE A 105 -7.46 3.71 1.92
N GLU A 106 -7.89 4.78 2.59
CA GLU A 106 -9.04 5.59 2.21
C GLU A 106 -8.63 7.04 1.99
N ASP A 107 -9.18 7.70 0.98
CA ASP A 107 -9.04 9.13 0.73
C ASP A 107 -10.39 9.78 0.41
N ASP A 108 -10.52 11.08 0.71
CA ASP A 108 -11.72 11.90 0.47
C ASP A 108 -11.67 12.66 -0.88
N GLY A 109 -10.94 12.12 -1.85
CA GLY A 109 -10.67 12.76 -3.13
C GLY A 109 -11.82 12.74 -4.14
N VAL A 110 -11.49 13.14 -5.37
CA VAL A 110 -12.45 13.26 -6.50
C VAL A 110 -13.04 11.94 -6.97
N GLY A 111 -12.45 10.81 -6.56
CA GLY A 111 -12.83 9.48 -7.00
C GLY A 111 -12.57 9.22 -8.49
N PHE A 112 -12.88 8.00 -8.93
CA PHE A 112 -12.80 7.59 -10.33
C PHE A 112 -13.72 6.40 -10.61
N ASP A 113 -14.04 6.17 -11.88
CA ASP A 113 -14.77 4.98 -12.30
C ASP A 113 -13.81 3.79 -12.41
N VAL A 114 -13.89 2.88 -11.42
CA VAL A 114 -13.04 1.68 -11.35
C VAL A 114 -13.20 0.80 -12.58
N GLN A 115 -14.43 0.63 -13.09
CA GLN A 115 -14.72 -0.24 -14.22
C GLN A 115 -14.19 0.37 -15.53
N ALA A 116 -14.38 1.67 -15.73
CA ALA A 116 -13.87 2.37 -16.91
C ALA A 116 -12.33 2.37 -16.96
N VAL A 117 -11.67 2.61 -15.83
CA VAL A 117 -10.19 2.60 -15.76
C VAL A 117 -9.63 1.19 -16.00
N ASP A 118 -10.28 0.15 -15.49
CA ASP A 118 -9.88 -1.22 -15.80
C ASP A 118 -10.10 -1.55 -17.29
N ALA A 119 -11.27 -1.24 -17.86
CA ALA A 119 -11.57 -1.53 -19.26
C ALA A 119 -10.66 -0.79 -20.27
N SER A 120 -10.26 0.45 -19.96
CA SER A 120 -9.40 1.27 -20.83
C SER A 120 -7.94 0.81 -20.91
N GLY A 121 -7.50 -0.12 -20.06
CA GLY A 121 -6.11 -0.55 -19.98
C GLY A 121 -5.17 0.48 -19.33
N LEU A 122 -5.68 1.64 -18.91
CA LEU A 122 -4.93 2.65 -18.12
C LEU A 122 -4.77 2.21 -16.65
N GLY A 123 -5.57 1.24 -16.19
CA GLY A 123 -5.50 0.62 -14.86
C GLY A 123 -4.28 -0.29 -14.60
N LEU A 124 -3.15 -0.11 -15.28
CA LEU A 124 -1.95 -0.94 -15.11
C LEU A 124 -1.48 -1.01 -13.65
N GLY A 125 -1.57 0.11 -12.92
CA GLY A 125 -1.26 0.17 -11.49
C GLY A 125 -2.18 -0.74 -10.66
N MET A 126 -3.50 -0.62 -10.87
CA MET A 126 -4.50 -1.43 -10.17
C MET A 126 -4.36 -2.92 -10.47
N ARG A 127 -4.15 -3.29 -11.74
CA ARG A 127 -3.90 -4.69 -12.13
C ARG A 127 -2.61 -5.23 -11.52
N SER A 128 -1.55 -4.42 -11.49
CA SER A 128 -0.28 -4.81 -10.85
C SER A 128 -0.45 -5.04 -9.35
N MET A 129 -1.21 -4.17 -8.67
CA MET A 129 -1.56 -4.34 -7.26
C MET A 129 -2.38 -5.62 -7.04
N ALA A 130 -3.42 -5.86 -7.84
CA ALA A 130 -4.27 -7.05 -7.72
C ALA A 130 -3.48 -8.35 -7.92
N VAL A 131 -2.67 -8.43 -8.98
CA VAL A 131 -1.81 -9.59 -9.26
C VAL A 131 -0.81 -9.83 -8.12
N ARG A 132 -0.23 -8.76 -7.56
CA ARG A 132 0.75 -8.87 -6.48
C ARG A 132 0.13 -9.40 -5.19
N ILE A 133 -1.06 -8.94 -4.84
CA ILE A 133 -1.79 -9.41 -3.65
C ILE A 133 -2.28 -10.85 -3.84
N ALA A 134 -2.78 -11.19 -5.03
CA ALA A 134 -3.18 -12.56 -5.35
C ALA A 134 -2.02 -13.56 -5.22
N ARG A 135 -0.79 -13.17 -5.62
CA ARG A 135 0.41 -14.02 -5.50
C ARG A 135 0.78 -14.40 -4.08
N VAL A 136 0.34 -13.64 -3.08
CA VAL A 136 0.57 -13.93 -1.67
C VAL A 136 -0.67 -14.48 -0.97
N GLY A 137 -1.63 -15.02 -1.75
CA GLY A 137 -2.87 -15.61 -1.25
C GLY A 137 -3.89 -14.59 -0.75
N GLY A 138 -3.74 -13.31 -1.12
CA GLY A 138 -4.61 -12.24 -0.68
C GLY A 138 -5.70 -11.87 -1.68
N LEU A 139 -6.62 -11.03 -1.22
CA LEU A 139 -7.68 -10.40 -2.01
C LEU A 139 -7.54 -8.89 -1.96
N LEU A 140 -7.70 -8.23 -3.10
CA LEU A 140 -7.70 -6.78 -3.23
C LEU A 140 -9.10 -6.30 -3.66
N GLY A 141 -9.65 -5.34 -2.93
CA GLY A 141 -10.85 -4.58 -3.30
C GLY A 141 -10.50 -3.12 -3.53
N ILE A 142 -11.16 -2.50 -4.50
CA ILE A 142 -11.08 -1.06 -4.74
C ILE A 142 -12.49 -0.56 -5.01
N GLU A 143 -12.91 0.41 -4.21
CA GLU A 143 -14.16 1.14 -4.37
C GLU A 143 -13.82 2.62 -4.54
N SER A 144 -14.46 3.29 -5.50
CA SER A 144 -14.24 4.71 -5.70
C SER A 144 -15.51 5.40 -6.17
N SER A 145 -15.72 6.57 -5.60
CA SER A 145 -16.83 7.48 -5.87
C SER A 145 -16.38 8.91 -5.51
N PRO A 146 -17.02 9.95 -6.05
CA PRO A 146 -16.70 11.31 -5.63
C PRO A 146 -16.80 11.48 -4.11
N GLY A 147 -15.73 11.96 -3.48
CA GLY A 147 -15.62 12.14 -2.04
C GLY A 147 -15.15 10.91 -1.25
N ARG A 148 -14.91 9.76 -1.92
CA ARG A 148 -14.36 8.56 -1.28
C ARG A 148 -13.71 7.60 -2.27
N THR A 149 -12.44 7.31 -2.07
CA THR A 149 -11.77 6.12 -2.64
C THR A 149 -11.28 5.25 -1.51
N ALA A 150 -11.56 3.96 -1.55
CA ALA A 150 -11.11 2.98 -0.58
C ALA A 150 -10.45 1.79 -1.29
N LEU A 151 -9.23 1.47 -0.86
CA LEU A 151 -8.49 0.29 -1.25
C LEU A 151 -8.38 -0.63 -0.03
N THR A 152 -8.78 -1.89 -0.20
CA THR A 152 -8.78 -2.89 0.87
C THR A 152 -7.99 -4.11 0.44
N ALA A 153 -7.01 -4.54 1.23
CA ALA A 153 -6.29 -5.79 1.01
C ALA A 153 -6.43 -6.71 2.21
N LYS A 154 -6.92 -7.93 1.97
CA LYS A 154 -7.05 -9.01 2.95
C LYS A 154 -6.04 -10.10 2.63
N VAL A 155 -5.18 -10.45 3.58
CA VAL A 155 -4.13 -11.47 3.42
C VAL A 155 -4.16 -12.44 4.59
N VAL A 156 -4.10 -13.74 4.30
CA VAL A 156 -3.94 -14.78 5.33
C VAL A 156 -2.45 -14.94 5.64
N LEU A 157 -2.05 -14.65 6.86
CA LEU A 157 -0.68 -14.65 7.33
C LEU A 157 -0.18 -16.05 7.64
N GLY A 158 1.10 -16.30 7.35
CA GLY A 158 1.78 -17.56 7.68
C GLY A 158 1.37 -18.78 6.86
N ALA A 159 0.59 -18.62 5.79
CA ALA A 159 0.51 -19.65 4.76
C ALA A 159 1.91 -19.80 4.12
N GLU A 160 2.47 -21.01 4.19
CA GLU A 160 3.57 -21.40 3.32
C GLU A 160 2.98 -21.58 1.92
N ASN A 161 3.52 -20.82 0.94
CA ASN A 161 3.27 -21.11 -0.48
C ASN A 161 4.27 -22.15 -0.96
#